data_AF-A0A669EBE5-F1
#
_entry.id   AF-A0A669EBE5-F1
#
_cell.length_a   1.000
_cell.length_b   1.000
_cell.length_c   1.000
_cell.angle_alpha   90.00
_cell.angle_beta   90.00
_cell.angle_gamma   90.00
#
_symmetry.space_group_name_H-M   'P 1'
#
loop_
_entity.id
_entity.type
_entity.pdbx_description
1 polymer ?
#
loop_
_entity_poly.entity_id
_entity_poly.type
_entity_poly.pdbx_seq_one_letter_code
_entity_poly.pdbx_strand_id
1 'polypeptide(L)'
;MALLSLQPPAVFLDCPGEPKIPFTAWKKLFDNYMLAIGGDDFAAERKRALLIHCLGTEGQRIYSALPLATDDYEGSVKALETYFHPKVNVVAERYRFRQRAQAVGESTDHYVAALRELVKQCKFGAMENEMLRDQLVEKTNNARIRERLLMEEDLTLDRALEIARRTEAAISLRVPRSVLHFSKPLLCPLTANRNVSLHLHLDVQRTLYIK
;
A
#
# COMPACT_ATOMS: atom_id res chain seq x y z
N MET A 1 37.81 16.98 14.98
CA MET A 1 36.64 16.15 14.65
C MET A 1 36.98 15.39 13.38
N ALA A 2 37.19 14.07 13.44
CA ALA A 2 37.40 13.29 12.23
C ALA A 2 36.10 13.36 11.41
N LEU A 3 36.16 13.99 10.23
CA LEU A 3 35.07 13.91 9.25
C LEU A 3 34.90 12.43 8.95
N LEU A 4 33.75 11.85 9.33
CA LEU A 4 33.37 10.51 8.89
C LEU A 4 33.50 10.50 7.37
N SER A 5 34.37 9.65 6.84
CA SER A 5 34.54 9.47 5.40
C SER A 5 33.24 8.89 4.85
N LEU A 6 32.34 9.76 4.39
CA LEU A 6 31.06 9.37 3.85
C LEU A 6 31.31 8.50 2.62
N GLN A 7 30.77 7.29 2.65
CA GLN A 7 30.92 6.36 1.53
C GLN A 7 29.94 6.74 0.42
N PRO A 8 30.35 6.59 -0.86
CA PRO A 8 29.42 6.70 -1.97
C PRO A 8 28.30 5.65 -1.84
N PRO A 9 27.15 5.87 -2.52
CA PRO A 9 26.13 4.84 -2.61
C PRO A 9 26.72 3.56 -3.22
N ALA A 10 26.11 2.41 -2.89
CA ALA A 10 26.44 1.17 -3.58
C ALA A 10 26.33 1.39 -5.09
N VAL A 11 27.28 0.83 -5.84
CA VAL A 11 27.31 0.96 -7.30
C VAL A 11 25.99 0.48 -7.90
N PHE A 12 25.49 1.22 -8.89
CA PHE A 12 24.16 0.98 -9.43
C PHE A 12 24.03 -0.39 -10.10
N LEU A 13 24.95 -0.71 -11.01
CA LEU A 13 24.95 -1.91 -11.83
C LEU A 13 26.39 -2.30 -12.18
N ASP A 14 26.94 -3.24 -11.42
CA ASP A 14 28.33 -3.68 -11.62
C ASP A 14 28.46 -4.86 -12.60
N CYS A 15 27.45 -5.72 -12.68
CA CYS A 15 27.44 -6.89 -13.57
C CYS A 15 26.23 -6.85 -14.53
N PRO A 16 26.31 -7.51 -15.70
CA PRO A 16 25.18 -7.68 -16.59
C PRO A 16 23.95 -8.24 -15.89
N GLY A 17 22.78 -7.64 -16.12
CA GLY A 17 21.51 -8.06 -15.52
C GLY A 17 20.61 -6.90 -15.14
N GLU A 18 19.61 -7.19 -14.30
CA GLU A 18 18.72 -6.17 -13.76
C GLU A 18 19.34 -5.49 -12.53
N PRO A 19 19.22 -4.16 -12.41
CA PRO A 19 19.69 -3.44 -11.23
C PRO A 19 18.88 -3.86 -9.99
N LYS A 20 19.56 -3.92 -8.83
CA LYS A 20 18.96 -4.36 -7.56
C LYS A 20 17.80 -3.49 -7.09
N ILE A 21 17.81 -2.21 -7.48
CA ILE A 21 16.76 -1.23 -7.19
C ILE A 21 16.52 -0.38 -8.44
N PRO A 22 15.33 0.21 -8.61
CA PRO A 22 15.06 1.13 -9.72
C PRO A 22 16.05 2.29 -9.76
N PHE A 23 16.41 2.75 -10.96
CA PHE A 23 17.34 3.88 -11.13
C PHE A 23 16.87 5.14 -10.39
N THR A 24 15.56 5.41 -10.36
CA THR A 24 14.98 6.54 -9.62
C THR A 24 15.21 6.45 -8.11
N ALA A 25 15.20 5.25 -7.54
CA ALA A 25 15.49 5.04 -6.12
C ALA A 25 16.98 5.19 -5.83
N TRP A 26 17.83 4.60 -6.69
CA TRP A 26 19.28 4.74 -6.58
C TRP A 26 19.75 6.19 -6.75
N LYS A 27 19.17 6.92 -7.71
CA LYS A 27 19.48 8.33 -7.99
C LYS A 27 19.23 9.22 -6.77
N LYS A 28 18.17 8.96 -6.00
CA LYS A 28 17.93 9.64 -4.72
C LYS A 28 19.04 9.39 -3.69
N LEU A 29 19.57 8.17 -3.63
CA LEU A 29 20.71 7.86 -2.75
C LEU A 29 21.97 8.60 -3.20
N PHE A 30 22.20 8.65 -4.52
CA PHE A 30 23.30 9.42 -5.11
C PHE A 30 23.15 10.92 -4.84
N ASP A 31 21.95 11.49 -4.99
CA ASP A 31 21.69 12.91 -4.74
C ASP A 31 21.90 13.28 -3.27
N ASN A 32 21.45 12.43 -2.34
CA ASN A 32 21.72 12.61 -0.92
C ASN A 32 23.22 12.57 -0.61
N TYR A 33 23.96 11.65 -1.25
CA TYR A 33 25.41 11.58 -1.13
C TYR A 33 26.08 12.85 -1.66
N MET A 34 25.68 13.31 -2.85
CA MET A 34 26.19 14.56 -3.45
C MET A 34 25.94 15.76 -2.54
N LEU A 35 24.73 15.90 -1.99
CA LEU A 35 24.41 16.97 -1.04
C LEU A 35 25.30 16.89 0.21
N ALA A 36 25.46 15.70 0.79
CA ALA A 36 26.20 15.50 2.03
C ALA A 36 27.71 15.78 1.91
N ILE A 37 28.29 15.64 0.71
CA ILE A 37 29.70 15.97 0.45
C ILE A 37 29.93 17.41 -0.04
N GLY A 38 28.89 18.26 -0.03
CA GLY A 38 28.96 19.61 -0.60
C GLY A 38 29.12 19.61 -2.12
N GLY A 39 28.59 18.57 -2.77
CA GLY A 39 28.73 18.32 -4.19
C GLY A 39 28.04 19.36 -5.07
N ASP A 40 27.15 20.19 -4.52
CA ASP A 40 26.51 21.30 -5.23
C ASP A 40 27.52 22.31 -5.76
N ASP A 41 28.60 22.56 -5.00
CA ASP A 41 29.70 23.47 -5.37
C ASP A 41 30.69 22.85 -6.36
N PHE A 42 30.54 21.56 -6.70
CA PHE A 42 31.44 20.91 -7.65
C PHE A 42 31.16 21.36 -9.08
N ALA A 43 32.24 21.52 -9.86
CA ALA A 43 32.15 21.73 -11.30
C ALA A 43 31.32 20.62 -11.97
N ALA A 44 30.60 20.96 -13.04
CA ALA A 44 29.68 20.05 -13.73
C ALA A 44 30.38 18.76 -14.20
N GLU A 45 31.63 18.88 -14.66
CA GLU A 45 32.48 17.78 -15.09
C GLU A 45 32.77 16.81 -13.94
N ARG A 46 32.97 17.34 -12.73
CA ARG A 46 33.20 16.53 -11.52
C ARG A 46 31.92 15.82 -11.08
N LYS A 47 30.76 16.50 -11.13
CA LYS A 47 29.46 15.88 -10.86
C LYS A 47 29.20 14.72 -11.83
N ARG A 48 29.46 14.93 -13.12
CA ARG A 48 29.35 13.91 -14.18
C ARG A 48 30.30 12.73 -13.93
N ALA A 49 31.57 13.00 -13.61
CA ALA A 49 32.54 11.94 -13.32
C ALA A 49 32.12 11.09 -12.11
N LEU A 50 31.61 11.71 -11.04
CA LEU A 50 31.10 11.02 -9.85
C LEU A 50 29.87 10.15 -10.18
N LEU A 51 28.94 10.68 -10.97
CA LEU A 51 27.77 9.93 -11.43
C LEU A 51 28.19 8.67 -12.18
N ILE A 52 29.04 8.82 -13.20
CA ILE A 52 29.54 7.71 -14.04
C ILE A 52 30.29 6.69 -13.18
N HIS A 53 31.15 7.14 -12.28
CA HIS A 53 31.88 6.26 -11.37
C HIS A 53 30.93 5.39 -10.53
N CYS A 54 29.89 6.00 -9.95
CA CYS A 54 28.95 5.30 -9.09
C CYS A 54 27.99 4.38 -9.86
N LEU A 55 27.95 4.42 -11.20
CA LEU A 55 27.13 3.49 -11.98
C LEU A 55 27.62 2.03 -11.89
N GLY A 56 28.90 1.80 -11.58
CA GLY A 56 29.52 0.47 -11.66
C GLY A 56 29.89 0.06 -13.09
N THR A 57 30.60 -1.04 -13.23
CA THR A 57 31.25 -1.44 -14.50
C THR A 57 30.26 -1.58 -15.65
N GLU A 58 29.17 -2.32 -15.42
CA GLU A 58 28.14 -2.54 -16.44
C GLU A 58 27.34 -1.25 -16.71
N GLY A 59 27.03 -0.46 -15.68
CA GLY A 59 26.37 0.82 -15.83
C GLY A 59 27.18 1.82 -16.66
N GLN A 60 28.51 1.84 -16.51
CA GLN A 60 29.40 2.64 -17.36
C GLN A 60 29.42 2.15 -18.80
N ARG A 61 29.48 0.83 -19.03
CA ARG A 61 29.40 0.24 -20.38
C ARG A 61 28.12 0.64 -21.10
N ILE A 62 26.98 0.60 -20.39
CA ILE A 62 25.69 1.06 -20.91
C ILE A 62 25.75 2.56 -21.20
N TYR A 63 26.21 3.38 -20.25
CA TYR A 63 26.30 4.83 -20.40
C TYR A 63 27.09 5.25 -21.65
N SER A 64 28.25 4.62 -21.90
CA SER A 64 29.07 4.90 -23.09
C SER A 64 28.38 4.59 -24.42
N ALA A 65 27.33 3.76 -24.42
CA ALA A 65 26.55 3.44 -25.60
C ALA A 65 25.28 4.31 -25.74
N LEU A 66 24.97 5.18 -24.77
CA LEU A 66 23.77 6.01 -24.82
C LEU A 66 23.94 7.22 -25.75
N PRO A 67 22.91 7.60 -26.51
CA PRO A 67 22.90 8.86 -27.21
C PRO A 67 22.71 10.01 -26.21
N LEU A 68 23.76 10.80 -25.99
CA LEU A 68 23.70 12.00 -25.15
C LEU A 68 23.20 13.20 -25.96
N ALA A 69 22.23 13.93 -25.40
CA ALA A 69 21.76 15.18 -25.99
C ALA A 69 22.78 16.32 -25.80
N THR A 70 23.43 16.32 -24.63
CA THR A 70 24.50 17.25 -24.24
C THR A 70 25.55 16.47 -23.46
N ASP A 71 26.81 16.84 -23.60
CA ASP A 71 27.92 16.19 -22.89
C ASP A 71 28.19 16.81 -21.50
N ASP A 72 27.12 17.12 -20.79
CA ASP A 72 27.16 17.69 -19.44
C ASP A 72 26.50 16.75 -18.42
N TYR A 73 26.53 17.16 -17.15
CA TYR A 73 25.93 16.39 -16.06
C TYR A 73 24.43 16.14 -16.29
N GLU A 74 23.68 17.19 -16.67
CA GLU A 74 22.22 17.10 -16.86
C GLU A 74 21.84 16.21 -18.04
N GLY A 75 22.56 16.31 -19.17
CA GLY A 75 22.39 15.43 -20.32
C GLY A 75 22.66 13.97 -19.97
N SER A 76 23.67 13.73 -19.14
CA SER A 76 24.01 12.40 -18.64
C SER A 76 22.91 11.81 -17.76
N VAL A 77 22.41 12.60 -16.80
CA VAL A 77 21.29 12.19 -15.92
C VAL A 77 20.06 11.85 -16.77
N LYS A 78 19.67 12.74 -17.69
CA LYS A 78 18.49 12.55 -18.53
C LYS A 78 18.59 11.30 -19.43
N ALA A 79 19.76 11.03 -20.00
CA ALA A 79 19.98 9.84 -20.82
C ALA A 79 19.83 8.56 -19.99
N LEU A 80 20.41 8.53 -18.77
CA LEU A 80 20.30 7.41 -17.85
C LEU A 80 18.87 7.21 -17.36
N GLU A 81 18.18 8.29 -16.98
CA GLU A 81 16.77 8.25 -16.58
C GLU A 81 15.89 7.70 -17.70
N THR A 82 16.15 8.06 -18.95
CA THR A 82 15.41 7.56 -20.12
C THR A 82 15.68 6.09 -20.35
N TYR A 83 16.95 5.67 -20.31
CA TYR A 83 17.35 4.28 -20.57
C TYR A 83 16.82 3.33 -19.49
N PHE A 84 17.00 3.70 -18.22
CA PHE A 84 16.57 2.89 -17.08
C PHE A 84 15.14 3.18 -16.65
N HIS A 85 14.39 4.00 -17.39
CA HIS A 85 12.97 4.19 -17.15
C HIS A 85 12.27 2.83 -17.28
N PRO A 86 11.57 2.34 -16.25
CA PRO A 86 10.79 1.12 -16.38
C PRO A 86 9.84 1.27 -17.57
N LYS A 87 9.88 0.33 -18.51
CA LYS A 87 8.89 0.28 -19.59
C LYS A 87 7.56 -0.18 -18.98
N VAL A 88 6.79 0.78 -18.47
CA VAL A 88 5.48 0.53 -17.88
C VAL A 88 4.52 0.10 -19.00
N ASN A 89 4.07 -1.14 -18.94
CA ASN A 89 2.95 -1.58 -19.77
C ASN A 89 1.66 -1.00 -19.17
N VAL A 90 1.25 0.16 -19.68
CA VAL A 90 0.07 0.89 -19.23
C VAL A 90 -1.18 0.01 -19.23
N VAL A 91 -1.31 -0.89 -20.19
CA VAL A 91 -2.46 -1.82 -20.26
C VAL A 91 -2.43 -2.81 -19.10
N ALA A 92 -1.26 -3.37 -18.77
CA ALA A 92 -1.08 -4.25 -17.63
C ALA A 92 -1.35 -3.54 -16.29
N GLU A 93 -0.89 -2.30 -16.15
CA GLU A 93 -1.13 -1.50 -14.93
C GLU A 93 -2.61 -1.12 -14.79
N ARG A 94 -3.27 -0.73 -15.88
CA ARG A 94 -4.72 -0.50 -15.88
C ARG A 94 -5.49 -1.77 -15.54
N TYR A 95 -5.08 -2.91 -16.08
CA TYR A 95 -5.66 -4.20 -15.71
C TYR A 95 -5.51 -4.47 -14.21
N ARG A 96 -4.30 -4.30 -13.65
CA ARG A 96 -4.03 -4.46 -12.22
C ARG A 96 -4.88 -3.52 -11.36
N PHE A 97 -4.98 -2.26 -11.74
CA PHE A 97 -5.85 -1.27 -11.10
C PHE A 97 -7.31 -1.73 -11.09
N ARG A 98 -7.84 -2.20 -12.23
CA ARG A 98 -9.23 -2.67 -12.36
C ARG A 98 -9.51 -3.93 -11.55
N GLN A 99 -8.52 -4.80 -11.37
CA GLN A 99 -8.64 -6.01 -10.54
C GLN A 99 -8.62 -5.72 -9.04
N ARG A 100 -8.12 -4.55 -8.62
CA ARG A 100 -8.03 -4.23 -7.19
C ARG A 100 -9.43 -3.94 -6.63
N ALA A 101 -9.89 -4.80 -5.73
CA ALA A 101 -11.14 -4.66 -4.99
C ALA A 101 -10.90 -4.57 -3.48
N GLN A 102 -11.77 -3.86 -2.76
CA GLN A 102 -11.65 -3.64 -1.32
C GLN A 102 -11.65 -4.98 -0.56
N ALA A 103 -10.60 -5.26 0.19
CA ALA A 103 -10.46 -6.51 0.93
C ALA A 103 -11.42 -6.56 2.12
N VAL A 104 -11.82 -7.76 2.54
CA VAL A 104 -12.69 -7.93 3.73
C VAL A 104 -12.00 -7.33 4.95
N GLY A 105 -12.70 -6.42 5.65
CA GLY A 105 -12.16 -5.71 6.81
C GLY A 105 -11.25 -4.53 6.48
N GLU A 106 -10.94 -4.27 5.21
CA GLU A 106 -10.18 -3.09 4.80
C GLU A 106 -11.07 -1.83 4.85
N SER A 107 -10.63 -0.80 5.57
CA SER A 107 -11.32 0.51 5.57
C SER A 107 -11.25 1.18 4.20
N THR A 108 -12.21 2.05 3.88
CA THR A 108 -12.20 2.84 2.63
C THR A 108 -10.90 3.63 2.46
N ASP A 109 -10.35 4.22 3.52
CA ASP A 109 -9.12 5.02 3.42
C ASP A 109 -7.91 4.18 3.01
N HIS A 110 -7.71 3.01 3.61
CA HIS A 110 -6.64 2.07 3.20
C HIS A 110 -6.84 1.59 1.76
N TYR A 111 -8.07 1.26 1.39
CA TYR A 111 -8.38 0.82 0.03
C TYR A 111 -8.04 1.90 -1.01
N VAL A 112 -8.44 3.15 -0.76
CA VAL A 112 -8.20 4.27 -1.67
C VAL A 112 -6.72 4.64 -1.69
N ALA A 113 -6.00 4.53 -0.57
CA ALA A 113 -4.55 4.69 -0.56
C ALA A 113 -3.86 3.69 -1.50
N ALA A 114 -4.24 2.41 -1.45
CA ALA A 114 -3.73 1.39 -2.36
C ALA A 114 -4.11 1.68 -3.83
N LEU A 115 -5.32 2.16 -4.10
CA LEU A 115 -5.71 2.56 -5.46
C LEU A 115 -4.86 3.74 -5.97
N ARG A 116 -4.58 4.74 -5.11
CA ARG A 116 -3.71 5.88 -5.43
C ARG A 116 -2.26 5.47 -5.72
N GLU A 117 -1.80 4.35 -5.18
CA GLU A 117 -0.49 3.81 -5.56
C GLU A 117 -0.50 3.20 -6.95
N LEU A 118 -1.53 2.42 -7.28
CA LEU A 118 -1.67 1.76 -8.59
C LEU A 118 -1.91 2.77 -9.72
N VAL A 119 -2.74 3.79 -9.47
CA VAL A 119 -3.18 4.74 -10.50
C VAL A 119 -2.03 5.53 -11.13
N LYS A 120 -0.94 5.76 -10.38
CA LYS A 120 0.27 6.49 -10.81
C LYS A 120 0.88 5.91 -12.09
N GLN A 121 0.76 4.60 -12.30
CA GLN A 121 1.31 3.91 -13.46
C GLN A 121 0.30 3.74 -14.61
N CYS A 122 -0.98 4.04 -14.38
CA CYS A 122 -2.06 3.85 -15.36
C CYS A 122 -2.15 4.96 -16.41
N LYS A 123 -1.44 6.08 -16.24
CA LYS A 123 -1.45 7.24 -17.16
C LYS A 123 -2.89 7.67 -17.55
N PHE A 124 -3.76 7.87 -16.56
CA PHE A 124 -5.13 8.36 -16.82
C PHE A 124 -5.18 9.88 -17.06
N GLY A 125 -4.13 10.62 -16.71
CA GLY A 125 -4.05 12.06 -16.94
C GLY A 125 -5.13 12.81 -16.16
N ALA A 126 -5.84 13.70 -16.82
CA ALA A 126 -6.91 14.49 -16.19
C ALA A 126 -8.04 13.64 -15.59
N MET A 127 -8.21 12.39 -16.07
CA MET A 127 -9.28 11.49 -15.61
C MET A 127 -8.92 10.68 -14.34
N GLU A 128 -7.76 10.94 -13.72
CA GLU A 128 -7.28 10.13 -12.59
C GLU A 128 -8.30 10.04 -11.43
N ASN A 129 -8.92 11.17 -11.08
CA ASN A 129 -9.88 11.24 -9.98
C ASN A 129 -11.19 10.52 -10.33
N GLU A 130 -11.66 10.63 -11.57
CA GLU A 130 -12.83 9.91 -12.08
C GLU A 130 -12.57 8.40 -12.06
N MET A 131 -11.39 7.94 -12.48
CA MET A 131 -11.06 6.51 -12.44
C MET A 131 -10.98 5.97 -11.02
N LEU A 132 -10.43 6.73 -10.07
CA LEU A 132 -10.43 6.37 -8.65
C LEU A 132 -11.85 6.28 -8.09
N ARG A 133 -12.70 7.27 -8.41
CA ARG A 133 -14.11 7.29 -8.00
C ARG A 133 -14.85 6.08 -8.55
N ASP A 134 -14.76 5.82 -9.85
CA ASP A 134 -15.48 4.73 -10.51
C ASP A 134 -15.04 3.38 -9.94
N GLN A 135 -13.73 3.20 -9.69
CA GLN A 135 -13.19 1.98 -9.09
C GLN A 135 -13.65 1.80 -7.63
N LEU A 136 -13.79 2.90 -6.87
CA LEU A 136 -14.35 2.85 -5.51
C LEU A 136 -15.81 2.40 -5.54
N VAL A 137 -16.63 2.97 -6.42
CA VAL A 137 -18.04 2.61 -6.58
C VAL A 137 -18.20 1.15 -7.01
N GLU A 138 -17.42 0.70 -8.00
CA GLU A 138 -17.53 -0.64 -8.56
C GLU A 138 -17.04 -1.72 -7.59
N LYS A 139 -15.91 -1.50 -6.92
CA LYS A 139 -15.21 -2.56 -6.18
C LYS A 139 -15.17 -2.37 -4.66
N THR A 140 -15.98 -1.47 -4.10
CA THR A 140 -16.22 -1.48 -2.65
C THR A 140 -16.93 -2.78 -2.24
N ASN A 141 -16.51 -3.34 -1.11
CA ASN A 141 -17.15 -4.53 -0.54
C ASN A 141 -18.40 -4.21 0.29
N ASN A 142 -18.66 -2.91 0.54
CA ASN A 142 -19.77 -2.46 1.38
C ASN A 142 -20.95 -2.01 0.50
N ALA A 143 -21.98 -2.85 0.44
CA ALA A 143 -23.17 -2.58 -0.37
C ALA A 143 -23.85 -1.25 -0.03
N ARG A 144 -23.89 -0.87 1.26
CA ARG A 144 -24.50 0.38 1.70
C ARG A 144 -23.70 1.61 1.26
N ILE A 145 -22.37 1.51 1.22
CA ILE A 145 -21.54 2.57 0.64
C ILE A 145 -21.85 2.68 -0.84
N ARG A 146 -21.79 1.57 -1.58
CA ARG A 146 -22.09 1.57 -3.03
C ARG A 146 -23.45 2.17 -3.36
N GLU A 147 -24.50 1.76 -2.67
CA GLU A 147 -25.87 2.31 -2.86
C GLU A 147 -25.90 3.82 -2.65
N ARG A 148 -25.29 4.33 -1.58
CA ARG A 148 -25.26 5.77 -1.31
C ARG A 148 -24.48 6.55 -2.35
N LEU A 149 -23.36 5.99 -2.84
CA LEU A 149 -22.57 6.63 -3.89
C LEU A 149 -23.35 6.72 -5.21
N LEU A 150 -24.12 5.67 -5.56
CA LEU A 150 -24.92 5.63 -6.79
C LEU A 150 -26.14 6.59 -6.77
N MET A 151 -26.52 7.09 -5.59
CA MET A 151 -27.64 8.04 -5.44
C MET A 151 -27.22 9.51 -5.55
N GLU A 152 -25.92 9.81 -5.58
CA GLU A 152 -25.44 11.20 -5.66
C GLU A 152 -25.28 11.62 -7.12
N GLU A 153 -25.91 12.75 -7.47
CA GLU A 153 -25.68 13.43 -8.73
C GLU A 153 -24.30 14.13 -8.72
N ASP A 154 -23.63 14.19 -9.87
CA ASP A 154 -22.32 14.84 -10.05
C ASP A 154 -21.25 14.42 -9.02
N LEU A 155 -21.23 13.13 -8.68
CA LEU A 155 -20.31 12.58 -7.67
C LEU A 155 -18.84 12.85 -8.02
N THR A 156 -18.15 13.60 -7.17
CA THR A 156 -16.70 13.79 -7.21
C THR A 156 -15.99 12.76 -6.32
N LEU A 157 -14.67 12.57 -6.53
CA LEU A 157 -13.87 11.68 -5.67
C LEU A 157 -13.93 12.12 -4.21
N ASP A 158 -13.74 13.40 -3.92
CA ASP A 158 -13.73 13.90 -2.54
C ASP A 158 -15.08 13.70 -1.85
N ARG A 159 -16.18 13.94 -2.58
CA ARG A 159 -17.53 13.67 -2.09
C ARG A 159 -17.76 12.17 -1.83
N ALA A 160 -17.28 11.31 -2.72
CA ALA A 160 -17.37 9.86 -2.56
C ALA A 160 -16.66 9.39 -1.27
N LEU A 161 -15.47 9.92 -1.00
CA LEU A 161 -14.70 9.60 0.21
C LEU A 161 -15.41 10.09 1.49
N GLU A 162 -15.98 11.30 1.46
CA GLU A 162 -16.78 11.83 2.58
C GLU A 162 -17.97 10.93 2.92
N ILE A 163 -18.73 10.51 1.91
CA ILE A 163 -19.90 9.63 2.07
C ILE A 163 -19.47 8.26 2.59
N ALA A 164 -18.42 7.67 2.01
CA ALA A 164 -17.93 6.37 2.42
C ALA A 164 -17.49 6.38 3.89
N ARG A 165 -16.66 7.34 4.31
CA ARG A 165 -16.20 7.48 5.70
C ARG A 165 -17.37 7.66 6.68
N ARG A 166 -18.32 8.54 6.37
CA ARG A 166 -19.52 8.73 7.21
C ARG A 166 -20.34 7.47 7.33
N THR A 167 -20.45 6.70 6.24
CA THR A 167 -21.19 5.43 6.23
C THR A 167 -20.48 4.37 7.04
N GLU A 168 -19.16 4.23 6.90
CA GLU A 168 -18.33 3.33 7.72
C GLU A 168 -18.47 3.65 9.20
N ALA A 169 -18.32 4.92 9.60
CA ALA A 169 -18.49 5.35 10.99
C ALA A 169 -19.88 5.00 11.53
N ALA A 170 -20.94 5.25 10.75
CA ALA A 170 -22.32 4.92 11.14
C ALA A 170 -22.56 3.40 11.26
N ILE A 171 -21.81 2.57 10.51
CA ILE A 171 -21.86 1.11 10.62
C ILE A 171 -21.11 0.64 11.88
N SER A 172 -19.94 1.21 12.17
CA SER A 172 -19.15 0.87 13.36
C SER A 172 -19.87 1.15 14.68
N LEU A 173 -20.77 2.16 14.71
CA LEU A 173 -21.59 2.46 15.90
C LEU A 173 -22.70 1.42 16.16
N ARG A 174 -23.01 0.56 15.19
CA ARG A 174 -24.01 -0.51 15.36
C ARG A 174 -23.36 -1.72 16.01
N VAL A 175 -23.17 -1.65 17.33
CA VAL A 175 -22.88 -2.85 18.13
C VAL A 175 -24.08 -3.81 18.02
N PRO A 176 -23.88 -5.12 17.75
CA PRO A 176 -24.98 -6.07 17.71
C PRO A 176 -25.71 -6.11 19.05
N ARG A 177 -27.03 -5.91 19.00
CA ARG A 177 -27.94 -5.78 20.16
C ARG A 177 -28.19 -7.09 20.92
N SER A 178 -27.38 -8.13 20.70
CA SER A 178 -27.72 -9.51 21.06
C SER A 178 -26.69 -10.19 21.95
N VAL A 179 -26.52 -9.70 23.19
CA VAL A 179 -26.25 -10.58 24.36
C VAL A 179 -26.86 -9.95 25.63
N LEU A 180 -28.18 -9.78 25.66
CA LEU A 180 -28.92 -9.67 26.93
C LEU A 180 -30.06 -10.69 26.93
N HIS A 181 -29.72 -11.98 26.77
CA HIS A 181 -30.55 -13.01 27.37
C HIS A 181 -30.30 -12.97 28.87
N PHE A 182 -31.02 -12.09 29.58
CA PHE A 182 -31.28 -12.32 30.99
C PHE A 182 -32.15 -13.57 31.07
N SER A 183 -31.53 -14.71 31.32
CA SER A 183 -32.22 -15.85 31.89
C SER A 183 -32.88 -15.36 33.18
N LYS A 184 -34.20 -15.15 33.14
CA LYS A 184 -35.02 -14.93 34.34
C LYS A 184 -34.68 -16.06 35.33
N PRO A 185 -34.26 -15.76 36.57
CA PRO A 185 -34.24 -16.80 37.59
C PRO A 185 -35.69 -17.24 37.82
N LEU A 186 -35.97 -18.51 37.53
CA LEU A 186 -37.21 -19.15 37.98
C LEU A 186 -37.23 -19.07 39.51
N LEU A 187 -38.13 -18.26 40.07
CA LEU A 187 -38.49 -18.40 41.48
C LEU A 187 -39.13 -19.77 41.65
N CYS A 188 -38.40 -20.69 42.28
CA CYS A 188 -38.98 -21.90 42.85
C CYS A 188 -39.69 -21.51 44.17
N PRO A 189 -40.99 -21.79 44.35
CA PRO A 189 -41.60 -21.73 45.67
C PRO A 189 -41.29 -23.04 46.39
N LEU A 190 -40.26 -23.05 47.24
CA LEU A 190 -40.02 -24.16 48.16
C LEU A 190 -40.91 -23.99 49.38
N THR A 191 -42.01 -24.75 49.39
CA THR A 191 -42.69 -25.14 50.62
C THR A 191 -41.77 -26.06 51.43
N ALA A 192 -41.76 -25.83 52.73
CA ALA A 192 -41.00 -26.60 53.71
C ALA A 192 -41.46 -28.07 53.76
N ASN A 193 -40.51 -29.02 53.80
CA ASN A 193 -40.57 -30.08 54.80
C ASN A 193 -39.23 -30.80 55.03
N ARG A 194 -39.10 -31.31 56.25
CA ARG A 194 -37.93 -31.86 56.95
C ARG A 194 -37.49 -33.25 56.47
N ASN A 195 -36.20 -33.55 56.69
CA ASN A 195 -35.58 -34.87 56.93
C ASN A 195 -35.68 -35.87 55.74
N VAL A 196 -34.64 -36.59 55.29
CA VAL A 196 -33.62 -37.39 55.98
C VAL A 196 -32.43 -37.61 55.03
N SER A 197 -31.25 -37.72 55.63
CA SER A 197 -29.97 -38.24 55.13
C SER A 197 -30.05 -39.34 54.06
N LEU A 198 -29.16 -39.34 53.05
CA LEU A 198 -28.57 -40.55 52.48
C LEU A 198 -27.34 -40.25 51.62
N HIS A 199 -26.22 -40.75 52.15
CA HIS A 199 -24.99 -41.23 51.54
C HIS A 199 -24.77 -41.18 50.01
N LEU A 200 -23.55 -40.74 49.67
CA LEU A 200 -22.87 -40.86 48.37
C LEU A 200 -22.92 -42.27 47.77
N HIS A 201 -23.19 -42.35 46.46
CA HIS A 201 -22.61 -43.37 45.59
C HIS A 201 -22.24 -42.79 44.22
N LEU A 202 -21.00 -43.08 43.82
CA LEU A 202 -20.42 -42.87 42.50
C LEU A 202 -20.97 -43.91 41.52
N ASP A 203 -21.21 -43.52 40.26
CA ASP A 203 -20.99 -44.31 39.03
C ASP A 203 -21.17 -43.34 37.84
N VAL A 204 -20.18 -43.00 37.02
CA VAL A 204 -19.35 -43.79 36.08
C VAL A 204 -20.13 -44.25 34.83
N GLN A 205 -19.61 -43.81 33.67
CA GLN A 205 -19.85 -44.30 32.28
C GLN A 205 -21.18 -43.89 31.62
N ARG A 206 -21.30 -43.62 30.30
CA ARG A 206 -20.53 -43.86 29.05
C ARG A 206 -21.11 -42.88 28.01
N THR A 207 -20.30 -42.14 27.25
CA THR A 207 -19.86 -42.42 25.87
C THR A 207 -20.95 -42.50 24.79
N LEU A 208 -20.70 -41.76 23.70
CA LEU A 208 -21.11 -41.90 22.28
C LEU A 208 -21.95 -40.72 21.76
N TYR A 209 -21.34 -39.80 21.00
CA TYR A 209 -21.22 -39.80 19.53
C TYR A 209 -22.57 -39.89 18.80
N ILE A 210 -22.92 -38.85 18.03
CA ILE A 210 -23.13 -38.89 16.57
C ILE A 210 -23.72 -37.54 16.08
N LYS A 211 -22.96 -36.93 15.15
CA LYS A 211 -23.28 -35.97 14.08
C LYS A 211 -23.81 -34.58 14.43
#